data_AF-A0A955AHU7-F1
#
_entry.id   AF-A0A955AHU7-F1
#
_cell.length_a   1.000
_cell.length_b   1.000
_cell.length_c   1.000
_cell.angle_alpha   90.00
_cell.angle_beta   90.00
_cell.angle_gamma   90.00
#
_symmetry.space_group_name_H-M   'P 1'
#
loop_
_entity.id
_entity.type
_entity.pdbx_description
1 polymer ?
#
loop_
_entity_poly.entity_id
_entity_poly.type
_entity_poly.pdbx_seq_one_letter_code
_entity_poly.pdbx_strand_id
1 'polypeptide(L)'
;MRASQLLSSCSPAERGWEWNYLQRQTGNRFAQTLPGAERPLFTTDGQRMYAIGTIGTPQDHKVLVWQLANGQLVHSLTHHARLGHIALSPNEKLVAVGDIAGELFVWDTATSEKLWSRKLHDGRIDG
;
A
#
# COMPACT_ATOMS: atom_id res chain seq x y z
N MET A 1 -10.13 -27.65 -2.74
CA MET A 1 -11.17 -27.69 -3.80
C MET A 1 -12.53 -27.08 -3.42
N ARG A 2 -12.78 -26.65 -2.16
CA ARG A 2 -14.10 -26.10 -1.75
C ARG A 2 -14.16 -24.56 -1.66
N ALA A 3 -13.02 -23.88 -1.51
CA ALA A 3 -12.95 -22.42 -1.42
C ALA A 3 -13.21 -21.71 -2.77
N SER A 4 -12.80 -22.31 -3.89
CA SER A 4 -12.97 -21.73 -5.24
C SER A 4 -14.43 -21.65 -5.71
N GLN A 5 -15.30 -22.56 -5.25
CA GLN A 5 -16.72 -22.56 -5.64
C GLN A 5 -17.57 -21.57 -4.83
N LEU A 6 -17.19 -21.28 -3.57
CA LEU A 6 -17.84 -20.24 -2.76
C LEU A 6 -17.48 -18.82 -3.24
N LEU A 7 -16.32 -18.65 -3.90
CA LEU A 7 -15.86 -17.37 -4.45
C LEU A 7 -16.58 -16.93 -5.72
N SER A 8 -17.17 -17.88 -6.47
CA SER A 8 -17.91 -17.59 -7.72
C SER A 8 -19.33 -17.08 -7.49
N SER A 9 -19.88 -17.17 -6.28
CA SER A 9 -21.26 -16.75 -5.97
C SER A 9 -21.40 -15.33 -5.42
N CYS A 10 -20.31 -14.64 -5.08
CA CYS A 10 -20.38 -13.27 -4.54
C CYS A 10 -20.44 -12.21 -5.64
N SER A 11 -21.22 -11.14 -5.46
CA SER A 11 -21.37 -10.10 -6.46
C SER A 11 -20.03 -9.36 -6.70
N PRO A 12 -19.73 -8.88 -7.93
CA PRO A 12 -18.49 -8.14 -8.22
C PRO A 12 -18.30 -6.87 -7.37
N ALA A 13 -19.39 -6.32 -6.81
CA ALA A 13 -19.38 -5.10 -6.01
C ALA A 13 -18.86 -5.30 -4.57
N GLU A 14 -18.81 -6.54 -4.07
CA GLU A 14 -18.41 -6.86 -2.69
C GLU A 14 -16.99 -7.44 -2.61
N ARG A 15 -16.32 -7.63 -3.76
CA ARG A 15 -14.99 -8.28 -3.88
C ARG A 15 -13.82 -7.29 -3.89
N GLY A 16 -13.85 -6.28 -3.03
CA GLY A 16 -13.00 -5.10 -3.16
C GLY A 16 -11.62 -5.12 -2.48
N TRP A 17 -11.35 -6.03 -1.54
CA TRP A 17 -10.14 -5.89 -0.69
C TRP A 17 -9.37 -7.18 -0.36
N GLU A 18 -10.03 -8.31 -0.09
CA GLU A 18 -9.36 -9.56 0.32
C GLU A 18 -8.69 -10.33 -0.84
N TRP A 19 -9.10 -10.04 -2.09
CA TRP A 19 -8.64 -10.79 -3.27
C TRP A 19 -7.15 -10.60 -3.57
N ASN A 20 -6.67 -9.35 -3.51
CA ASN A 20 -5.27 -9.02 -3.80
C ASN A 20 -4.34 -9.40 -2.65
N TYR A 21 -4.86 -9.43 -1.42
CA TYR A 21 -4.14 -9.94 -0.25
C TYR A 21 -3.81 -11.43 -0.42
N LEU A 22 -4.78 -12.24 -0.86
CA LEU A 22 -4.59 -13.67 -1.11
C LEU A 22 -3.71 -13.94 -2.35
N GLN A 23 -3.82 -13.13 -3.41
CA GLN A 23 -2.97 -13.27 -4.61
C GLN A 23 -1.49 -12.99 -4.34
N ARG A 24 -1.17 -12.10 -3.39
CA ARG A 24 0.22 -11.85 -2.95
C ARG A 24 0.84 -13.02 -2.20
N GLN A 25 0.03 -13.90 -1.59
CA GLN A 25 0.54 -15.15 -0.99
C GLN A 25 0.88 -16.22 -2.03
N THR A 26 0.41 -16.09 -3.28
CA THR A 26 0.60 -17.11 -4.33
C THR A 26 1.78 -16.89 -5.29
N GLY A 27 2.69 -15.97 -4.98
CA GLY A 27 4.09 -16.10 -5.38
C GLY A 27 4.46 -15.81 -6.85
N ASN A 28 4.24 -14.58 -7.33
CA ASN A 28 4.98 -14.09 -8.50
C ASN A 28 6.01 -13.04 -8.07
N ARG A 29 7.27 -13.50 -7.93
CA ARG A 29 8.44 -12.73 -7.52
C ARG A 29 9.04 -11.99 -8.71
N PHE A 30 8.94 -10.67 -8.75
CA PHE A 30 9.96 -9.83 -9.40
C PHE A 30 9.98 -8.46 -8.72
N ALA A 31 11.00 -8.22 -7.89
CA ALA A 31 11.71 -6.94 -7.75
C ALA A 31 12.73 -7.04 -6.61
N GLN A 32 13.94 -6.55 -6.86
CA GLN A 32 14.99 -6.42 -5.86
C GLN A 32 14.57 -5.42 -4.78
N THR A 33 14.69 -5.83 -3.52
CA THR A 33 14.39 -4.98 -2.36
C THR A 33 15.57 -4.05 -2.09
N LEU A 34 15.36 -2.73 -2.14
CA LEU A 34 16.33 -1.74 -1.66
C LEU A 34 16.34 -1.71 -0.11
N PRO A 35 17.49 -1.42 0.53
CA PRO A 35 17.61 -1.48 1.99
C PRO A 35 16.61 -0.56 2.71
N GLY A 36 15.84 -1.11 3.66
CA GLY A 36 14.94 -0.35 4.55
C GLY A 36 13.45 -0.31 4.13
N ALA A 37 13.07 -0.86 2.97
CA ALA A 37 11.68 -0.94 2.54
C ALA A 37 11.13 -2.37 2.77
N GLU A 38 10.28 -2.56 3.78
CA GLU A 38 9.80 -3.91 4.14
C GLU A 38 8.80 -4.52 3.14
N ARG A 39 8.35 -3.79 2.11
CA ARG A 39 7.74 -4.32 0.85
C ARG A 39 7.39 -3.14 -0.08
N PRO A 40 8.22 -2.84 -1.10
CA PRO A 40 7.87 -1.83 -2.09
C PRO A 40 6.70 -2.30 -2.98
N LEU A 41 5.86 -1.36 -3.40
CA LEU A 41 4.81 -1.57 -4.40
C LEU A 41 5.22 -0.90 -5.69
N PHE A 42 5.05 -1.60 -6.80
CA PHE A 42 5.28 -1.07 -8.14
C PHE A 42 3.94 -0.83 -8.82
N THR A 43 3.83 0.25 -9.57
CA THR A 43 2.73 0.43 -10.51
C THR A 43 2.90 -0.51 -11.70
N THR A 44 1.79 -0.92 -12.31
CA THR A 44 1.76 -1.89 -13.42
C THR A 44 2.44 -1.32 -14.66
N ASP A 45 2.41 0.00 -14.83
CA ASP A 45 3.14 0.71 -15.89
C ASP A 45 4.66 0.79 -15.65
N GLY A 46 5.14 0.36 -14.48
CA GLY A 46 6.55 0.41 -14.08
C GLY A 46 7.13 1.82 -13.95
N GLN A 47 6.29 2.86 -13.89
CA GLN A 47 6.76 4.24 -13.76
C GLN A 47 7.04 4.62 -12.32
N ARG A 48 6.28 4.08 -11.35
CA ARG A 48 6.35 4.50 -9.96
C ARG A 48 6.55 3.34 -9.00
N MET A 49 7.19 3.66 -7.88
CA MET A 49 7.33 2.80 -6.73
C MET A 49 6.85 3.51 -5.47
N TYR A 50 6.11 2.80 -4.62
CA TYR A 50 5.68 3.24 -3.30
C TYR A 50 6.35 2.38 -2.24
N ALA A 51 6.90 2.98 -1.19
CA ALA A 51 7.40 2.23 -0.05
C ALA A 51 7.18 2.98 1.25
N ILE A 52 7.07 2.20 2.33
CA ILE A 52 7.15 2.73 3.68
C ILE A 52 8.63 2.85 4.03
N GLY A 53 9.02 3.99 4.58
CA GLY A 53 10.39 4.22 5.03
C GLY A 53 10.52 5.46 5.89
N THR A 54 11.75 5.77 6.24
CA THR A 54 12.13 6.95 7.03
C THR A 54 13.18 7.73 6.25
N ILE A 55 12.95 9.03 6.01
CA ILE A 55 13.96 9.95 5.47
C ILE A 55 14.10 11.09 6.47
N GLY A 56 15.35 11.39 6.86
CA GLY A 56 15.64 12.35 7.91
C GLY A 56 15.82 11.62 9.23
N THR A 57 14.85 11.74 10.14
CA THR A 57 14.97 11.10 11.46
C THR A 57 14.35 9.70 11.47
N PRO A 58 14.84 8.76 12.31
CA PRO A 58 14.25 7.43 12.43
C PRO A 58 12.80 7.41 12.94
N GLN A 59 12.33 8.53 13.50
CA GLN A 59 10.97 8.70 14.01
C GLN A 59 10.02 9.22 12.93
N ASP A 60 10.53 9.66 11.78
CA ASP A 60 9.71 10.15 10.67
C ASP A 60 9.16 8.99 9.85
N HIS A 61 7.91 8.64 10.09
CA HIS A 61 7.23 7.62 9.31
C HIS A 61 6.72 8.23 8.01
N LYS A 62 7.16 7.68 6.88
CA LYS A 62 6.79 8.22 5.57
C LYS A 62 6.36 7.13 4.59
N VAL A 63 5.43 7.48 3.73
CA VAL A 63 5.26 6.83 2.43
C VAL A 63 6.06 7.62 1.43
N LEU A 64 6.94 6.94 0.73
CA LEU A 64 7.86 7.50 -0.22
C LEU A 64 7.44 7.04 -1.61
N VAL A 65 7.45 7.97 -2.57
CA VAL A 65 7.05 7.73 -3.96
C VAL A 65 8.22 8.09 -4.87
N TRP A 66 8.67 7.14 -5.65
CA TRP A 66 9.76 7.32 -6.61
C TRP A 66 9.28 7.19 -8.04
N GLN A 67 9.82 8.02 -8.92
CA GLN A 67 9.83 7.77 -10.35
C GLN A 67 10.98 6.81 -10.67
N LEU A 68 10.64 5.67 -11.26
CA LEU A 68 11.61 4.60 -11.53
C LEU A 68 12.54 4.93 -12.69
N ALA A 69 12.08 5.73 -13.66
CA ALA A 69 12.87 6.10 -14.83
C ALA A 69 14.22 6.74 -14.49
N ASN A 70 14.27 7.50 -13.39
CA ASN A 70 15.48 8.20 -12.94
C ASN A 70 15.79 8.01 -11.45
N GLY A 71 15.02 7.18 -10.74
CA GLY A 71 15.17 6.96 -9.29
C GLY A 71 14.83 8.17 -8.42
N GLN A 72 14.18 9.20 -8.98
CA GLN A 72 13.90 10.43 -8.25
C GLN A 72 12.75 10.24 -7.27
N LEU A 73 12.95 10.65 -6.02
CA LEU A 73 11.86 10.80 -5.06
C LEU A 73 10.98 11.97 -5.50
N VAL A 74 9.73 11.68 -5.87
CA VAL A 74 8.77 12.69 -6.32
C VAL A 74 7.82 13.14 -5.22
N HIS A 75 7.49 12.24 -4.28
CA HIS A 75 6.64 12.59 -3.15
C HIS A 75 7.07 11.90 -1.87
N SER A 76 6.82 12.57 -0.75
CA SER A 76 6.92 12.00 0.59
C SER A 76 5.69 12.41 1.41
N LEU A 77 4.93 11.43 1.88
CA LEU A 77 3.75 11.63 2.70
C LEU A 77 4.14 11.29 4.14
N THR A 78 4.02 12.25 5.05
CA THR A 78 4.45 12.10 6.45
C THR A 78 3.30 11.61 7.32
N HIS A 79 3.62 10.70 8.24
CA HIS A 79 2.70 10.11 9.20
C HIS A 79 3.21 10.27 10.61
N HIS A 80 2.28 10.40 11.54
CA HIS A 80 2.57 10.59 12.96
C HIS A 80 2.87 9.27 13.68
N ALA A 81 2.44 8.13 13.14
CA ALA A 81 2.65 6.82 13.71
C ALA A 81 3.32 5.87 12.71
N ARG A 82 3.96 4.82 13.24
CA ARG A 82 4.64 3.81 12.44
C ARG A 82 3.66 3.16 11.48
N LEU A 83 4.02 3.13 10.21
CA LEU A 83 3.21 2.48 9.18
C LEU A 83 3.42 0.98 9.23
N GLY A 84 2.33 0.22 9.21
CA GLY A 84 2.36 -1.23 9.23
C GLY A 84 2.25 -1.85 7.84
N HIS A 85 1.37 -1.30 7.00
CA HIS A 85 1.01 -1.90 5.71
C HIS A 85 0.72 -0.83 4.66
N ILE A 86 1.01 -1.15 3.39
CA ILE A 86 0.71 -0.33 2.21
C ILE A 86 0.11 -1.20 1.10
N ALA A 87 -0.91 -0.68 0.41
CA ALA A 87 -1.57 -1.33 -0.70
C ALA A 87 -1.91 -0.34 -1.83
N LEU A 88 -1.82 -0.81 -3.06
CA LEU A 88 -2.37 -0.13 -4.24
C LEU A 88 -3.74 -0.74 -4.54
N SER A 89 -4.68 0.12 -4.92
CA SER A 89 -5.95 -0.30 -5.51
C SER A 89 -5.72 -1.05 -6.84
N PRO A 90 -6.64 -1.93 -7.26
CA PRO A 90 -6.48 -2.68 -8.51
C PRO A 90 -6.35 -1.80 -9.77
N ASN A 91 -6.94 -0.61 -9.73
CA ASN A 91 -6.86 0.38 -10.82
C ASN A 91 -5.73 1.40 -10.61
N GLU A 92 -4.92 1.23 -9.55
CA GLU A 92 -3.78 2.07 -9.18
C GLU A 92 -4.10 3.55 -8.98
N LYS A 93 -5.37 3.93 -8.85
CA LYS A 93 -5.78 5.31 -8.60
C LYS A 93 -5.65 5.71 -7.14
N LEU A 94 -5.67 4.71 -6.26
CA LEU A 94 -5.62 4.89 -4.81
C LEU A 94 -4.47 4.09 -4.19
N VAL A 95 -3.84 4.70 -3.19
CA VAL A 95 -2.96 4.03 -2.23
C VAL A 95 -3.64 4.06 -0.86
N ALA A 96 -3.62 2.91 -0.17
CA ALA A 96 -4.09 2.78 1.19
C ALA A 96 -2.93 2.39 2.11
N VAL A 97 -2.86 3.02 3.28
CA VAL A 97 -1.84 2.74 4.30
C VAL A 97 -2.45 2.71 5.68
N GLY A 98 -2.12 1.67 6.43
CA GLY A 98 -2.49 1.53 7.83
C GLY A 98 -1.29 1.79 8.73
N ASP A 99 -1.52 2.48 9.83
CA ASP A 99 -0.54 2.64 10.90
C ASP A 99 -0.78 1.70 12.09
N ILE A 100 0.16 1.70 13.04
CA ILE A 100 0.07 0.92 14.27
C ILE A 100 -0.95 1.47 15.28
N ALA A 101 -1.43 2.71 15.09
CA ALA A 101 -2.43 3.35 15.95
C ALA A 101 -3.87 3.01 15.53
N GLY A 102 -4.02 2.26 14.42
CA GLY A 102 -5.32 1.85 13.92
C GLY A 102 -5.94 2.82 12.92
N GLU A 103 -5.16 3.80 12.43
CA GLU A 103 -5.60 4.75 11.42
C GLU A 103 -5.30 4.24 10.01
N LEU A 104 -6.29 4.37 9.14
CA LEU A 104 -6.18 4.12 7.71
C LEU A 104 -6.17 5.45 6.96
N PHE A 105 -5.21 5.59 6.05
CA PHE A 105 -5.03 6.75 5.18
C PHE A 105 -5.22 6.32 3.74
N VAL A 106 -5.92 7.13 2.95
CA VAL A 106 -6.11 6.92 1.51
C VAL A 106 -5.75 8.17 0.74
N TRP A 107 -4.97 7.99 -0.33
CA TRP A 107 -4.54 9.05 -1.24
C TRP A 107 -4.87 8.73 -2.68
N ASP A 108 -5.04 9.79 -3.46
CA ASP A 108 -5.05 9.72 -4.91
C ASP A 108 -3.61 9.62 -5.42
N THR A 109 -3.35 8.68 -6.32
CA THR A 109 -1.99 8.46 -6.85
C THR A 109 -1.59 9.49 -7.90
N ALA A 110 -2.53 10.06 -8.64
CA ALA A 110 -2.24 11.05 -9.67
C ALA A 110 -1.85 12.38 -9.05
N THR A 111 -2.57 12.83 -8.03
CA THR A 111 -2.31 14.11 -7.34
C THR A 111 -1.38 13.96 -6.14
N SER A 112 -1.23 12.74 -5.60
CA SER A 112 -0.54 12.48 -4.33
C SER A 112 -1.17 13.21 -3.14
N GLU A 113 -2.45 13.55 -3.24
CA GLU A 113 -3.18 14.24 -2.18
C GLU A 113 -3.94 13.26 -1.29
N LYS A 114 -4.05 13.60 0.00
CA LYS A 114 -4.81 12.82 0.97
C LYS A 114 -6.30 13.04 0.71
N LEU A 115 -6.99 11.96 0.34
CA LEU A 115 -8.44 11.99 0.16
C LEU A 115 -9.14 11.93 1.52
N TRP A 116 -8.74 11.00 2.38
CA TRP A 116 -9.27 10.88 3.74
C TRP A 116 -8.38 10.04 4.64
N SER A 117 -8.60 10.18 5.94
CA SER A 117 -8.04 9.32 6.98
C SER A 117 -9.12 8.97 8.00
N ARG A 118 -9.11 7.74 8.51
CA ARG A 118 -10.10 7.27 9.48
C ARG A 118 -9.46 6.29 10.47
N LYS A 119 -9.70 6.49 11.76
CA LYS A 119 -9.41 5.49 12.79
C LYS A 119 -10.42 4.35 12.69
N LEU A 120 -9.94 3.15 12.40
CA LEU A 120 -10.77 1.94 12.25
C LEU A 120 -10.72 1.06 13.50
N HIS A 121 -9.57 1.04 14.18
CA HIS A 121 -9.34 0.21 15.36
C HIS A 121 -8.57 0.99 16.43
N ASP A 122 -8.60 0.50 17.67
CA ASP A 122 -7.80 1.06 18.79
C ASP A 122 -6.39 0.45 18.87
N GLY A 123 -5.94 -0.23 17.82
CA GLY A 123 -4.63 -0.85 17.71
C GLY A 123 -4.25 -1.13 16.25
N ARG A 124 -3.06 -1.70 16.05
CA ARG A 124 -2.45 -1.91 14.72
C ARG A 124 -3.41 -2.61 13.77
N ILE A 125 -3.55 -2.05 12.57
CA ILE A 125 -4.22 -2.73 11.46
C ILE A 125 -3.25 -3.80 10.94
N ASP A 126 -3.47 -5.04 11.34
CA ASP A 126 -2.81 -6.19 10.74
C ASP A 126 -3.48 -6.50 9.40
N GLY A 127 -2.73 -6.34 8.31
CA GLY A 127 -3.10 -6.79 6.97
C GLY A 127 -2.59 -8.19 6.73
#